data_AF-A0A9D7BPU4-F1
#
_entry.id   AF-A0A9D7BPU4-F1
#
_cell.length_a   1.000
_cell.length_b   1.000
_cell.length_c   1.000
_cell.angle_alpha   90.00
_cell.angle_beta   90.00
_cell.angle_gamma   90.00
#
_symmetry.space_group_name_H-M   'P 1'
#
loop_
_entity.id
_entity.type
_entity.pdbx_description
1 polymer ?
#
loop_
_entity_poly.entity_id
_entity_poly.type
_entity_poly.pdbx_seq_one_letter_code
_entity_poly.pdbx_strand_id
1 'polypeptide(L)'
;MEKERNTVLKAIRSTLENTIDIGAAETAEAAQLLLNNYIVHGRRIEKLQSQQKTATIHALMNDWASEPILVQSVDTVKLNDWVSLLSDKNTEFNAEICSKVFYKNQNSRNQKQEEVDQNRFPQLIQDMESYFRVSEDNTLYKKYWTNCLL
;
A
#
# COMPACT_ATOMS: atom_id res chain seq x y z
N MET A 1 -3.98 14.49 4.39
CA MET A 1 -3.52 13.70 3.22
C MET A 1 -4.65 13.04 2.43
N GLU A 2 -5.26 11.90 2.83
CA GLU A 2 -6.31 11.27 1.98
C GLU A 2 -7.49 12.20 1.68
N LYS A 3 -7.97 12.91 2.72
CA LYS A 3 -9.08 13.86 2.59
C LYS A 3 -8.74 14.96 1.59
N GLU A 4 -7.54 15.54 1.67
CA GLU A 4 -7.07 16.59 0.76
C GLU A 4 -7.04 16.08 -0.69
N ARG A 5 -6.39 14.92 -0.94
CA ARG A 5 -6.38 14.31 -2.27
C ARG A 5 -7.79 14.12 -2.82
N ASN A 6 -8.70 13.57 -2.00
CA ASN A 6 -10.07 13.32 -2.41
C ASN A 6 -10.84 14.63 -2.65
N THR A 7 -10.51 15.72 -1.94
CA THR A 7 -11.06 17.05 -2.20
C THR A 7 -10.59 17.59 -3.54
N VAL A 8 -9.30 17.48 -3.85
CA VAL A 8 -8.74 17.92 -5.15
C VAL A 8 -9.38 17.15 -6.30
N LEU A 9 -9.49 15.82 -6.19
CA LEU A 9 -10.15 14.98 -7.18
C LEU A 9 -11.61 15.40 -7.44
N LYS A 10 -12.36 15.68 -6.36
CA LYS A 10 -13.75 16.15 -6.47
C LYS A 10 -13.83 17.55 -7.08
N ALA A 11 -12.91 18.43 -6.74
CA ALA A 11 -12.86 19.78 -7.29
C ALA A 11 -12.62 19.74 -8.80
N ILE A 12 -11.63 18.96 -9.27
CA ILE A 12 -11.35 18.77 -10.70
C ILE A 12 -12.61 18.29 -11.42
N ARG A 13 -13.26 17.23 -10.91
CA ARG A 13 -14.48 16.71 -11.52
C ARG A 13 -15.57 17.78 -11.59
N SER A 14 -15.80 18.50 -10.49
CA SER A 14 -16.81 19.55 -10.45
C SER A 14 -16.49 20.69 -11.41
N THR A 15 -15.21 21.03 -11.58
CA THR A 15 -14.76 22.05 -12.55
C THR A 15 -15.00 21.59 -13.98
N LEU A 16 -14.73 20.32 -14.30
CA LEU A 16 -15.03 19.75 -15.62
C LEU A 16 -16.53 19.77 -15.92
N GLU A 17 -17.35 19.27 -14.99
CA GLU A 17 -18.83 19.29 -15.12
C GLU A 17 -19.34 20.73 -15.31
N ASN A 18 -18.85 21.67 -14.51
CA ASN A 18 -19.22 23.09 -14.66
C ASN A 18 -18.77 23.68 -16.01
N THR A 19 -17.55 23.39 -16.45
CA THR A 19 -17.00 23.90 -17.72
C THR A 19 -17.78 23.37 -18.92
N ILE A 20 -18.31 22.16 -18.85
CA ILE A 20 -19.21 21.61 -19.87
C ILE A 20 -20.52 22.41 -19.92
N ASP A 21 -21.09 22.75 -18.77
CA ASP A 21 -22.40 23.41 -18.69
C ASP A 21 -22.37 24.89 -19.10
N ILE A 22 -21.32 25.63 -18.71
CA ILE A 22 -21.27 27.10 -18.88
C ILE A 22 -20.09 27.60 -19.72
N GLY A 23 -19.19 26.72 -20.15
CA GLY A 23 -18.00 27.08 -20.91
C GLY A 23 -18.30 27.44 -22.37
N ALA A 24 -17.32 28.07 -23.02
CA ALA A 24 -17.33 28.22 -24.47
C ALA A 24 -17.18 26.85 -25.15
N ALA A 25 -17.62 26.72 -26.41
CA ALA A 25 -17.66 25.45 -27.13
C ALA A 25 -16.32 24.68 -27.07
N GLU A 26 -15.20 25.36 -27.30
CA GLU A 26 -13.86 24.76 -27.25
C GLU A 26 -13.50 24.24 -25.85
N THR A 27 -13.77 25.02 -24.80
CA THR A 27 -13.51 24.62 -23.41
C THR A 27 -14.45 23.52 -22.94
N ALA A 28 -15.71 23.52 -23.39
CA ALA A 28 -16.68 22.50 -23.07
C ALA A 28 -16.33 21.17 -23.73
N GLU A 29 -15.89 21.19 -24.99
CA GLU A 29 -15.42 19.99 -25.70
C GLU A 29 -14.17 19.41 -25.04
N ALA A 30 -13.18 20.25 -24.73
CA ALA A 30 -11.98 19.83 -23.99
C ALA A 30 -12.32 19.24 -22.61
N ALA A 31 -13.23 19.87 -21.87
CA ALA A 31 -13.69 19.37 -20.56
C ALA A 31 -14.45 18.04 -20.70
N GLN A 32 -15.22 17.85 -21.77
CA GLN A 32 -15.93 16.60 -22.05
C GLN A 32 -14.95 15.46 -22.35
N LEU A 33 -13.86 15.72 -23.09
CA LEU A 33 -12.81 14.73 -23.34
C LEU A 33 -12.15 14.27 -22.04
N LEU A 34 -11.78 15.21 -21.17
CA LEU A 34 -11.20 14.91 -19.85
C LEU A 34 -12.19 14.16 -18.95
N LEU A 35 -13.46 14.57 -18.92
CA LEU A 35 -14.49 13.90 -18.12
C LEU A 35 -14.78 12.48 -18.63
N ASN A 36 -14.76 12.28 -19.95
CA ASN A 36 -14.92 10.95 -20.54
C ASN A 36 -13.76 10.03 -20.13
N ASN A 37 -12.52 10.50 -20.24
CA ASN A 37 -11.36 9.74 -19.76
C ASN A 37 -11.44 9.46 -18.25
N TYR A 38 -11.82 10.45 -17.43
CA TYR A 38 -12.09 10.25 -16.00
C TYR A 38 -13.09 9.12 -15.73
N ILE A 39 -14.19 9.09 -16.49
CA ILE A 39 -15.26 8.09 -16.35
C ILE A 39 -14.78 6.68 -16.72
N VAL A 40 -13.86 6.55 -17.69
CA VAL A 40 -13.23 5.26 -18.06
C VAL A 40 -12.46 4.67 -16.88
N HIS A 41 -11.71 5.50 -16.15
CA HIS A 41 -11.00 5.10 -14.92
C HIS A 41 -11.95 4.82 -13.75
N GLY A 42 -13.11 5.46 -13.75
CA GLY A 42 -14.25 5.06 -12.93
C GLY A 42 -15.21 6.21 -12.63
N ARG A 43 -16.52 5.96 -12.71
CA ARG A 43 -17.53 6.99 -12.34
C ARG A 43 -17.50 7.39 -10.86
N ARG A 44 -16.98 6.52 -10.00
CA ARG A 44 -16.99 6.65 -8.53
C ARG A 44 -15.63 6.37 -7.90
N ILE A 45 -14.58 6.96 -8.46
CA ILE A 45 -13.19 6.81 -7.95
C ILE A 45 -13.14 7.10 -6.45
N GLU A 46 -13.96 8.03 -5.95
CA GLU A 46 -14.04 8.38 -4.52
C GLU A 46 -14.45 7.22 -3.60
N LYS A 47 -15.15 6.21 -4.13
CA LYS A 47 -15.60 5.02 -3.38
C LYS A 47 -14.65 3.84 -3.43
N LEU A 48 -13.59 3.91 -4.24
CA LEU A 48 -12.59 2.85 -4.30
C LEU A 48 -11.82 2.76 -2.98
N GLN A 49 -11.34 1.55 -2.68
CA GLN A 49 -10.42 1.32 -1.57
C GLN A 49 -9.15 2.14 -1.75
N SER A 50 -8.50 2.57 -0.67
CA SER A 50 -7.43 3.58 -0.72
C SER A 50 -6.28 3.23 -1.67
N GLN A 51 -5.85 1.97 -1.74
CA GLN A 51 -4.81 1.53 -2.68
C GLN A 51 -5.30 1.52 -4.14
N GLN A 52 -6.49 0.97 -4.39
CA GLN A 52 -7.10 0.96 -5.72
C GLN A 52 -7.29 2.39 -6.23
N LYS A 53 -7.82 3.27 -5.39
CA LYS A 53 -7.97 4.70 -5.69
C LYS A 53 -6.64 5.36 -6.06
N THR A 54 -5.57 5.04 -5.33
CA THR A 54 -4.23 5.59 -5.60
C THR A 54 -3.72 5.16 -6.98
N ALA A 55 -3.89 3.88 -7.33
CA ALA A 55 -3.51 3.35 -8.64
C ALA A 55 -4.38 3.94 -9.77
N THR A 56 -5.69 4.05 -9.56
CA THR A 56 -6.61 4.66 -10.53
C THR A 56 -6.29 6.13 -10.77
N ILE A 57 -6.03 6.91 -9.72
CA ILE A 57 -5.61 8.32 -9.86
C ILE A 57 -4.29 8.40 -10.61
N HIS A 58 -3.33 7.53 -10.32
CA HIS A 58 -2.06 7.51 -11.03
C HIS A 58 -2.23 7.22 -12.52
N ALA A 59 -3.06 6.23 -12.88
CA ALA A 59 -3.35 5.90 -14.27
C ALA A 59 -4.07 7.06 -15.00
N LEU A 60 -5.10 7.63 -14.38
CA LEU A 60 -5.81 8.81 -14.89
C LEU A 60 -4.85 9.96 -15.21
N MET A 61 -3.95 10.26 -14.28
CA MET A 61 -2.98 11.33 -14.45
C MET A 61 -1.93 11.03 -15.51
N ASN A 62 -1.54 9.77 -15.66
CA ASN A 62 -0.64 9.35 -16.71
C ASN A 62 -1.28 9.60 -18.10
N ASP A 63 -2.56 9.28 -18.28
CA ASP A 63 -3.26 9.56 -19.53
C ASP A 63 -3.28 11.07 -19.83
N TRP A 64 -3.59 11.89 -18.82
CA TRP A 64 -3.65 13.35 -18.96
C TRP A 64 -2.28 14.01 -19.21
N ALA A 65 -1.19 13.30 -18.92
CA ALA A 65 0.17 13.74 -19.16
C ALA A 65 0.80 13.17 -20.45
N SER A 66 0.24 12.08 -21.00
CA SER A 66 0.87 11.32 -22.09
C SER A 66 0.08 11.31 -23.39
N GLU A 67 -1.26 11.40 -23.32
CA GLU A 67 -2.10 11.44 -24.51
C GLU A 67 -2.19 12.88 -25.05
N PRO A 68 -1.72 13.17 -26.29
CA PRO A 68 -1.61 14.54 -26.79
C PRO A 68 -2.93 15.33 -26.75
N ILE A 69 -4.04 14.67 -27.06
CA ILE A 69 -5.38 15.27 -27.03
C ILE A 69 -5.78 15.65 -25.60
N LEU A 70 -5.46 14.80 -24.63
CA LEU A 70 -5.79 15.07 -23.22
C LEU A 70 -4.88 16.13 -22.63
N VAL A 71 -3.59 16.13 -22.96
CA VAL A 71 -2.64 17.19 -22.58
C VAL A 71 -3.15 18.55 -23.06
N GLN A 72 -3.48 18.66 -24.35
CA GLN A 72 -4.04 19.89 -24.90
C GLN A 72 -5.36 20.28 -24.21
N SER A 73 -6.21 19.30 -23.88
CA SER A 73 -7.46 19.56 -23.17
C SER A 73 -7.23 20.09 -21.76
N VAL A 74 -6.22 19.59 -21.03
CA VAL A 74 -5.82 20.12 -19.71
C VAL A 74 -5.39 21.57 -19.81
N ASP A 75 -4.63 21.91 -20.85
CA ASP A 75 -4.20 23.29 -21.13
C ASP A 75 -5.38 24.20 -21.47
N THR A 76 -6.28 23.76 -22.34
CA THR A 76 -7.47 24.51 -22.76
C THR A 76 -8.40 24.81 -21.58
N VAL A 77 -8.59 23.86 -20.67
CA VAL A 77 -9.43 24.02 -19.47
C VAL A 77 -8.65 24.65 -18.30
N LYS A 78 -7.34 24.89 -18.45
CA LYS A 78 -6.45 25.48 -17.44
C LYS A 78 -6.41 24.68 -16.14
N LEU A 79 -6.36 23.34 -16.25
CA LEU A 79 -6.34 22.42 -15.10
C LEU A 79 -4.93 22.05 -14.62
N ASN A 80 -3.87 22.54 -15.25
CA ASN A 80 -2.47 22.18 -14.95
C ASN A 80 -2.13 22.21 -13.44
N ASP A 81 -2.45 23.29 -12.74
CA ASP A 81 -2.15 23.42 -11.30
C ASP A 81 -2.90 22.38 -10.46
N TRP A 82 -4.15 22.09 -10.83
CA TRP A 82 -4.97 21.10 -10.15
C TRP A 82 -4.48 19.68 -10.41
N VAL A 83 -4.06 19.39 -11.65
CA VAL A 83 -3.46 18.10 -12.01
C VAL A 83 -2.15 17.92 -11.24
N SER A 84 -1.26 18.91 -11.23
CA SER A 84 -0.02 18.85 -10.45
C SER A 84 -0.30 18.61 -8.97
N LEU A 85 -1.23 19.38 -8.38
CA LEU A 85 -1.61 19.23 -6.98
C LEU A 85 -2.19 17.84 -6.67
N LEU A 86 -2.98 17.26 -7.58
CA LEU A 86 -3.49 15.90 -7.43
C LEU A 86 -2.35 14.87 -7.44
N SER A 87 -1.33 15.09 -8.29
CA SER A 87 -0.12 14.24 -8.37
C SER A 87 0.59 14.18 -7.05
N ASP A 88 0.87 15.37 -6.50
CA ASP A 88 1.64 15.55 -5.29
C ASP A 88 0.89 14.90 -4.12
N LYS A 89 -0.41 15.19 -4.00
CA LYS A 89 -1.25 14.63 -2.94
C LYS A 89 -1.43 13.12 -3.06
N ASN A 90 -1.46 12.57 -4.26
CA ASN A 90 -1.53 11.12 -4.45
C ASN A 90 -0.20 10.45 -4.10
N THR A 91 0.92 11.08 -4.43
CA THR A 91 2.28 10.60 -4.12
C THR A 91 2.56 10.65 -2.61
N GLU A 92 2.26 11.78 -1.95
CA GLU A 92 2.36 11.94 -0.49
C GLU A 92 1.57 10.85 0.25
N PHE A 93 0.32 10.64 -0.16
CA PHE A 93 -0.54 9.64 0.45
C PHE A 93 -0.05 8.21 0.21
N ASN A 94 0.44 7.91 -0.99
CA ASN A 94 1.02 6.59 -1.29
C ASN A 94 2.22 6.30 -0.39
N ALA A 95 3.13 7.26 -0.22
CA ALA A 95 4.28 7.14 0.66
C ALA A 95 3.85 6.90 2.12
N GLU A 96 2.83 7.61 2.60
CA GLU A 96 2.27 7.42 3.95
C GLU A 96 1.74 5.99 4.16
N ILE A 97 0.97 5.46 3.20
CA ILE A 97 0.45 4.08 3.29
C ILE A 97 1.57 3.05 3.24
N CYS A 98 2.50 3.18 2.31
CA CYS A 98 3.64 2.26 2.20
C CYS A 98 4.45 2.21 3.50
N SER A 99 4.68 3.38 4.10
CA SER A 99 5.34 3.50 5.41
C SER A 99 4.57 2.77 6.51
N LYS A 100 3.25 2.98 6.63
CA LYS A 100 2.41 2.28 7.62
C LYS A 100 2.43 0.76 7.43
N VAL A 101 2.35 0.28 6.18
CA VAL A 101 2.41 -1.15 5.87
C VAL A 101 3.78 -1.73 6.23
N PHE A 102 4.86 -1.01 5.94
CA PHE A 102 6.21 -1.42 6.30
C PHE A 102 6.38 -1.55 7.81
N TYR A 103 5.99 -0.54 8.58
CA TYR A 103 6.06 -0.60 10.05
C TYR A 103 5.20 -1.71 10.64
N LYS A 104 3.98 -1.91 10.12
CA LYS A 104 3.12 -3.03 10.54
C LYS A 104 3.81 -4.37 10.31
N ASN A 105 4.41 -4.57 9.13
CA ASN A 105 5.11 -5.80 8.80
C ASN A 105 6.37 -6.02 9.66
N GLN A 106 7.11 -4.96 9.97
CA GLN A 106 8.24 -5.05 10.90
C GLN A 106 7.79 -5.47 12.30
N ASN A 107 6.75 -4.84 12.84
CA ASN A 107 6.23 -5.18 14.17
C ASN A 107 5.75 -6.63 14.23
N SER A 108 5.05 -7.12 13.20
CA SER A 108 4.64 -8.53 13.13
C SER A 108 5.81 -9.50 13.02
N ARG A 109 6.93 -9.10 12.38
CA ARG A 109 8.16 -9.92 12.33
C ARG A 109 8.84 -9.96 13.70
N ASN A 110 8.95 -8.81 14.37
CA ASN A 110 9.56 -8.73 15.70
C ASN A 110 8.77 -9.57 16.71
N GLN A 111 7.44 -9.48 16.71
CA GLN A 111 6.57 -10.31 17.56
C GLN A 111 6.78 -11.81 17.33
N LYS A 112 6.82 -12.25 16.07
CA LYS A 112 7.10 -13.66 15.75
C LYS A 112 8.48 -14.10 16.21
N GLN A 113 9.48 -13.22 16.11
CA GLN A 113 10.83 -13.53 16.57
C GLN A 113 10.88 -13.65 18.10
N GLU A 114 10.24 -12.72 18.83
CA GLU A 114 10.11 -12.77 20.29
C GLU A 114 9.39 -14.05 20.75
N GLU A 115 8.32 -14.47 20.08
CA GLU A 115 7.62 -15.73 20.37
C GLU A 115 8.51 -16.96 20.15
N VAL A 116 9.30 -16.98 19.08
CA VAL A 116 10.26 -18.07 18.80
C VAL A 116 11.35 -18.12 19.87
N ASP A 117 11.91 -16.97 20.23
CA ASP A 117 12.97 -16.88 21.22
C ASP A 117 12.45 -17.31 22.61
N GLN A 118 11.26 -16.86 23.02
CA GLN A 118 10.60 -17.27 24.27
C GLN A 118 10.35 -18.77 24.36
N ASN A 119 10.01 -19.44 23.24
CA ASN A 119 9.77 -20.88 23.22
C ASN A 119 11.06 -21.71 23.19
N ARG A 120 12.16 -21.18 22.65
CA ARG A 120 13.42 -21.92 22.48
C ARG A 120 14.25 -21.96 23.77
N PHE A 121 14.21 -20.91 24.58
CA PHE A 121 14.95 -20.85 25.86
C PHE A 121 14.55 -21.97 26.84
N PRO A 122 13.26 -22.25 27.10
CA PRO A 122 12.84 -23.35 27.96
C PRO A 122 13.30 -24.72 27.46
N GLN A 123 13.28 -24.93 26.14
CA GLN A 123 13.69 -26.20 25.55
C GLN A 123 15.21 -26.42 25.68
N LEU A 124 16.02 -25.38 25.49
CA LEU A 124 17.45 -25.42 25.77
C LEU A 124 17.76 -25.72 27.24
N ILE A 125 17.01 -25.13 28.17
CA ILE A 125 17.15 -25.43 29.61
C ILE A 125 16.83 -26.90 29.88
N GLN A 126 15.73 -27.41 29.33
CA GLN A 126 15.35 -28.81 29.47
C GLN A 126 16.41 -29.75 28.90
N ASP A 127 16.97 -29.43 27.73
CA ASP A 127 18.05 -30.19 27.13
C ASP A 127 19.30 -30.16 28.02
N MET A 128 19.72 -28.99 28.51
CA MET A 128 20.86 -28.86 29.44
C MET A 128 20.64 -29.67 30.72
N GLU A 129 19.46 -29.56 31.35
CA GLU A 129 19.11 -30.36 32.52
C GLU A 129 19.15 -31.86 32.25
N SER A 130 18.71 -32.30 31.08
CA SER A 130 18.78 -33.70 30.68
C SER A 130 20.23 -34.19 30.52
N TYR A 131 21.09 -33.37 29.93
CA TYR A 131 22.53 -33.65 29.82
C TYR A 131 23.21 -33.70 31.18
N PHE A 132 22.93 -32.74 32.07
CA PHE A 132 23.49 -32.73 33.43
C PHE A 132 23.10 -34.00 34.18
N ARG A 133 21.83 -34.42 34.14
CA ARG A 133 21.36 -35.67 34.78
C ARG A 133 22.11 -36.91 34.26
N VAL A 134 22.27 -37.02 32.94
CA VAL A 134 22.99 -38.16 32.33
C VAL A 134 24.49 -38.13 32.69
N SER A 135 25.07 -36.94 32.83
CA SER A 135 26.48 -36.78 33.20
C SER A 135 26.74 -37.07 34.69
N GLU A 136 25.78 -36.74 35.58
CA GLU A 136 25.88 -36.94 37.02
C GLU A 136 25.59 -38.40 37.44
N ASP A 137 24.63 -39.07 36.79
CA ASP A 137 24.32 -40.47 37.03
C ASP A 137 24.17 -41.29 35.74
N ASN A 138 25.29 -41.83 35.27
CA ASN A 138 25.37 -42.71 34.11
C ASN A 138 25.09 -44.20 34.45
N THR A 139 24.63 -44.52 35.68
CA THR A 139 24.39 -45.93 36.06
C THR A 139 23.21 -46.53 35.28
N LEU A 140 22.20 -45.73 34.95
CA LEU A 140 21.06 -46.13 34.11
C LEU A 140 21.50 -46.47 32.68
N TYR A 141 22.33 -45.64 32.04
CA TYR A 141 22.77 -45.85 30.65
C TYR A 141 23.75 -47.02 30.51
N LYS A 142 24.65 -47.21 31.49
CA LYS A 142 25.55 -48.38 31.52
C LYS A 142 24.79 -49.70 31.62
N LYS A 143 23.67 -49.76 32.34
CA LYS A 143 22.85 -50.97 32.51
C LYS A 143 22.19 -51.45 31.22
N TYR A 144 21.87 -50.54 30.29
CA TYR A 144 21.29 -50.91 28.99
C TYR A 144 22.34 -51.37 27.97
N TRP A 145 23.56 -50.83 28.03
CA TRP A 145 24.64 -51.22 27.10
C TRP A 145 25.30 -52.58 27.44
N THR A 146 25.35 -52.99 28.71
CA THR A 146 25.86 -54.32 29.08
C THR A 146 24.94 -55.48 28.70
N ASN A 147 23.65 -55.23 28.46
CA ASN A 147 22.69 -56.26 28.03
C ASN A 147 22.59 -56.44 26.51
N CYS A 148 23.32 -55.66 25.71
CA CYS A 148 23.36 -55.78 24.24
C CYS A 148 24.66 -56.41 23.71
N LEU A 149 25.60 -56.80 24.58
CA LEU A 149 26.90 -57.38 24.23
C LEU A 149 27.13 -58.80 24.82
N LEU A 150 26.07 -59.47 25.25
CA LEU A 150 26.04 -60.89 25.60
C LEU A 150 24.98 -61.58 24.74
#